data_AF-A0A0D3F073-F1
#
_entry.id   AF-A0A0D3F073-F1
#
_cell.length_a   1.000
_cell.length_b   1.000
_cell.length_c   1.000
_cell.angle_alpha   90.00
_cell.angle_beta   90.00
_cell.angle_gamma   90.00
#
_symmetry.space_group_name_H-M   'P 1'
#
loop_
_entity.id
_entity.type
_entity.pdbx_description
1 polymer ?
#
loop_
_entity_poly.entity_id
_entity_poly.type
_entity_poly.pdbx_seq_one_letter_code
_entity_poly.pdbx_strand_id
1 'polypeptide(L)'
;MLSGLRQHGNFPLPARADMNDVLAALARAAGWTVHPDGTTFRASSQPLHPPTPQSPGIFHVNSVETPSFTSVLNSYAIGTPLDSQASMLQTDDSLSPSSLDSVVVADQSIRNEKYGNSDSVSSLNCLENHQLTRASAALAGDYTRTPYIPVYASLPMGIINSHCQLIDPEGIRAELMHLKSLNVDGVIVDCWWGIVEAWIPHKYEWSGYRDLFGIIKEFKLKVQVVLSFHGSGETGSGGVSLPKWVMEIAQENQDVFFTDREGRRNMECLSWGIDKERVLRGRTGIEAYFDFMRSFHMEFRNLTEEGLISAIEIGLGCYDRYMQKNLRQAALSRGHLFWARGPDNAGYYNSRPHETGFFCDGGDYDSYYGRFFLNWYSGILIDHVDQVLSLATLAFDGVETVVKIPSIYWWYRTASHAAELTAGFYNPTNRDGYSPVFRMLKKHSVILKFVCYGPEFTIQENNEAFADPEGLTWQVMNAAWDHGLSISVESALPCLDGEMYSQILDTAKPRHDPDRHHVSFFAYRQLPSFLLQRDVCFSELGNFVKCMHGEATQIVEG
;
A
#
# COMPACT_ATOMS: atom_id res chain seq x y z
N MET A 1 -11.21 -19.37 30.15
CA MET A 1 -9.98 -18.62 29.79
C MET A 1 -9.17 -18.15 31.00
N LEU A 2 -9.78 -17.84 32.15
CA LEU A 2 -9.05 -17.31 33.34
C LEU A 2 -8.55 -18.35 34.36
N SER A 3 -8.91 -19.63 34.22
CA SER A 3 -8.41 -20.70 35.10
C SER A 3 -6.91 -21.00 34.92
N GLY A 4 -6.37 -20.80 33.72
CA GLY A 4 -4.97 -21.09 33.41
C GLY A 4 -3.95 -20.11 34.01
N LEU A 5 -4.31 -18.83 34.17
CA LEU A 5 -3.39 -17.79 34.68
C LEU A 5 -3.12 -17.92 36.19
N ARG A 6 -4.08 -18.46 36.96
CA ARG A 6 -3.85 -18.81 38.38
C ARG A 6 -2.94 -20.04 38.56
N GLN A 7 -2.84 -20.87 37.52
CA GLN A 7 -2.11 -22.15 37.59
C GLN A 7 -0.65 -22.02 37.14
N HIS A 8 -0.31 -21.00 36.36
CA HIS A 8 1.01 -20.88 35.71
C HIS A 8 1.82 -19.63 36.07
N GLY A 9 1.25 -18.64 36.77
CA GLY A 9 2.00 -17.50 37.29
C GLY A 9 1.64 -17.22 38.74
N ASN A 10 2.62 -17.14 39.62
CA ASN A 10 2.46 -16.78 41.04
C ASN A 10 2.06 -15.30 41.20
N PHE A 11 0.98 -14.85 40.57
CA PHE A 11 0.47 -13.49 40.70
C PHE A 11 -0.37 -13.38 41.98
N PRO A 12 -0.05 -12.43 42.89
CA PRO A 12 -0.84 -12.21 44.10
C PRO A 12 -2.14 -11.47 43.76
N LEU A 13 -3.11 -12.19 43.21
CA LEU A 13 -4.43 -11.65 42.82
C LEU A 13 -5.49 -11.99 43.89
N PRO A 14 -6.41 -11.05 44.21
CA PRO A 14 -7.54 -11.32 45.08
C PRO A 14 -8.40 -12.51 44.60
N ALA A 15 -9.06 -13.20 45.54
CA ALA A 15 -9.89 -14.36 45.23
C ALA A 15 -11.06 -14.04 44.26
N ARG A 16 -11.48 -12.77 44.19
CA ARG A 16 -12.52 -12.24 43.29
C ARG A 16 -12.00 -11.24 42.24
N ALA A 17 -10.72 -11.33 41.89
CA ALA A 17 -10.11 -10.45 40.88
C ALA A 17 -10.87 -10.50 39.55
N ASP A 18 -11.12 -9.34 38.96
CA ASP A 18 -11.74 -9.21 37.65
C ASP A 18 -10.71 -9.11 36.51
N MET A 19 -11.17 -8.84 35.29
CA MET A 19 -10.29 -8.80 34.12
C MET A 19 -9.28 -7.63 34.18
N ASN A 20 -9.64 -6.52 34.83
CA ASN A 20 -8.77 -5.36 34.97
C ASN A 20 -7.65 -5.61 35.97
N ASP A 21 -7.93 -6.34 37.06
CA ASP A 21 -6.92 -6.76 38.04
C ASP A 21 -5.84 -7.65 37.41
N VAL A 22 -6.24 -8.55 36.51
CA VAL A 22 -5.34 -9.46 35.78
C VAL A 22 -4.47 -8.68 34.81
N LEU A 23 -5.05 -7.76 34.04
CA LEU A 23 -4.32 -6.90 33.10
C LEU A 23 -3.32 -6.00 33.84
N ALA A 24 -3.71 -5.43 34.98
CA ALA A 24 -2.83 -4.62 35.81
C ALA A 24 -1.64 -5.43 36.37
N ALA A 25 -1.85 -6.69 36.76
CA ALA A 25 -0.77 -7.57 37.22
C ALA A 25 0.20 -7.95 36.11
N LEU A 26 -0.30 -8.23 34.90
CA LEU A 26 0.54 -8.53 33.73
C LEU A 26 1.36 -7.31 33.29
N ALA A 27 0.75 -6.12 33.27
CA ALA A 27 1.44 -4.88 32.94
C ALA A 27 2.56 -4.58 33.95
N ARG A 28 2.31 -4.75 35.25
CA ARG A 28 3.37 -4.63 36.29
C ARG A 28 4.50 -5.62 36.10
N ALA A 29 4.21 -6.87 35.76
CA ALA A 29 5.24 -7.89 35.49
C ALA A 29 6.07 -7.58 34.23
N ALA A 30 5.46 -6.92 33.23
CA ALA A 30 6.15 -6.44 32.03
C ALA A 30 6.91 -5.11 32.24
N GLY A 31 7.02 -4.63 33.48
CA GLY A 31 7.78 -3.42 33.83
C GLY A 31 7.03 -2.10 33.63
N TRP A 32 5.70 -2.13 33.60
CA TRP A 32 4.87 -0.93 33.54
C TRP A 32 4.42 -0.51 34.95
N THR A 33 4.26 0.79 35.16
CA THR A 33 3.59 1.34 36.34
C THR A 33 2.10 1.45 36.04
N VAL A 34 1.26 0.85 36.90
CA VAL A 34 -0.22 0.88 36.79
C VAL A 34 -0.80 1.50 38.04
N HIS A 35 -1.50 2.61 37.90
CA HIS A 35 -2.20 3.31 38.99
C HIS A 35 -3.57 2.66 39.31
N PRO A 36 -4.16 2.95 40.50
CA PRO A 36 -5.44 2.38 40.92
C PRO A 36 -6.64 2.74 40.03
N ASP A 37 -6.54 3.81 39.26
CA ASP A 37 -7.55 4.26 38.29
C ASP A 37 -7.43 3.59 36.91
N GLY A 38 -6.44 2.71 36.72
CA GLY A 38 -6.15 2.02 35.46
C GLY A 38 -5.12 2.72 34.58
N THR A 39 -4.63 3.91 34.95
CA THR A 39 -3.61 4.63 34.18
C THR A 39 -2.29 3.86 34.18
N THR A 40 -1.78 3.53 32.98
CA THR A 40 -0.60 2.66 32.79
C THR A 40 0.47 3.37 31.95
N PHE A 41 1.72 3.44 32.45
CA PHE A 41 2.84 4.06 31.72
C PHE A 41 4.19 3.38 32.03
N ARG A 42 5.19 3.66 31.18
CA ARG A 42 6.55 3.12 31.29
C ARG A 42 7.52 4.28 31.43
N ALA A 43 8.29 4.34 32.52
CA ALA A 43 9.31 5.36 32.68
C ALA A 43 10.51 5.04 31.76
N SER A 44 10.86 5.97 30.87
CA SER A 44 12.04 5.88 30.00
C SER A 44 13.32 5.84 30.84
N SER A 45 14.13 4.79 30.71
CA SER A 45 15.46 4.74 31.31
C SER A 45 16.50 5.27 30.32
N GLN A 46 17.16 6.39 30.64
CA GLN A 46 18.42 6.77 29.99
C GLN A 46 19.57 5.88 30.49
N PRO A 47 20.65 5.70 29.70
CA PRO A 47 21.67 4.68 29.93
C PRO A 47 22.71 5.12 30.98
N LEU A 48 23.06 4.22 31.90
CA LEU A 48 24.20 4.39 32.80
C LEU A 48 25.35 3.46 32.39
N HIS A 49 26.54 4.06 32.27
CA HIS A 49 27.84 3.45 31.99
C HIS A 49 28.22 2.31 32.97
N PRO A 50 29.14 1.41 32.58
CA PRO A 50 29.48 0.22 33.35
C PRO A 50 30.58 0.45 34.39
N PRO A 51 30.69 -0.43 35.39
CA PRO A 51 32.01 -0.81 35.92
C PRO A 51 32.26 -2.33 35.92
N THR A 52 33.56 -2.61 35.83
CA THR A 52 34.33 -3.86 35.66
C THR A 52 34.46 -4.75 36.94
N PRO A 53 35.11 -5.95 36.88
CA PRO A 53 34.61 -7.22 37.43
C PRO A 53 35.29 -7.70 38.74
N GLN A 54 34.64 -8.62 39.49
CA GLN A 54 35.29 -9.58 40.41
C GLN A 54 34.49 -10.90 40.56
N SER A 55 35.19 -12.02 40.40
CA SER A 55 34.83 -13.45 40.58
C SER A 55 34.96 -13.92 42.05
N PRO A 56 34.76 -15.22 42.43
CA PRO A 56 33.79 -16.26 42.02
C PRO A 56 33.06 -16.90 43.23
N GLY A 57 31.96 -17.64 42.99
CA GLY A 57 31.27 -18.44 44.03
C GLY A 57 30.62 -19.70 43.45
N ILE A 58 31.23 -20.85 43.74
CA ILE A 58 30.83 -22.23 43.40
C ILE A 58 29.50 -22.60 44.09
N PHE A 59 28.61 -23.37 43.43
CA PHE A 59 28.00 -24.62 43.97
C PHE A 59 27.18 -25.40 42.90
N HIS A 60 27.10 -26.71 43.14
CA HIS A 60 26.87 -27.88 42.26
C HIS A 60 25.48 -28.09 41.62
N VAL A 61 25.52 -28.56 40.36
CA VAL A 61 25.01 -29.84 39.76
C VAL A 61 23.67 -30.44 40.24
N ASN A 62 22.76 -30.72 39.30
CA ASN A 62 22.26 -32.08 39.04
C ASN A 62 21.57 -32.25 37.67
N SER A 63 21.94 -33.35 37.03
CA SER A 63 21.48 -33.89 35.74
C SER A 63 20.27 -34.81 35.96
N VAL A 64 19.28 -34.80 35.06
CA VAL A 64 18.32 -35.90 34.92
C VAL A 64 17.99 -36.10 33.43
N GLU A 65 18.10 -37.35 33.00
CA GLU A 65 17.94 -37.89 31.64
C GLU A 65 16.49 -37.90 31.14
N THR A 66 16.40 -38.01 29.81
CA THR A 66 15.23 -38.23 28.92
C THR A 66 14.38 -39.47 29.23
N PRO A 67 13.20 -39.63 28.59
CA PRO A 67 13.19 -40.61 27.49
C PRO A 67 12.33 -40.24 26.26
N SER A 68 12.78 -40.79 25.14
CA SER A 68 12.19 -40.81 23.80
C SER A 68 10.95 -41.71 23.71
N PHE A 69 10.04 -41.39 22.78
CA PHE A 69 9.04 -42.34 22.27
C PHE A 69 9.19 -42.51 20.76
N THR A 70 9.36 -43.77 20.37
CA THR A 70 9.37 -44.34 19.02
C THR A 70 7.95 -44.58 18.50
N SER A 71 7.75 -44.42 17.20
CA SER A 71 6.71 -45.11 16.42
C SER A 71 7.22 -45.34 15.00
N VAL A 72 7.14 -46.59 14.55
CA VAL A 72 7.67 -47.14 13.29
C VAL A 72 6.49 -47.66 12.45
N LEU A 73 6.73 -47.83 11.15
CA LEU A 73 6.03 -48.62 10.11
C LEU A 73 5.16 -47.75 9.16
N ASN A 74 5.18 -47.89 7.84
CA ASN A 74 5.89 -48.78 6.91
C ASN A 74 5.73 -48.18 5.50
N SER A 75 6.81 -48.00 4.75
CA SER A 75 6.78 -47.65 3.32
C SER A 75 7.07 -48.89 2.47
N TYR A 76 6.15 -49.21 1.56
CA TYR A 76 6.33 -50.22 0.52
C TYR A 76 7.11 -49.62 -0.65
N ALA A 77 8.14 -50.36 -1.09
CA ALA A 77 8.92 -50.08 -2.29
C ALA A 77 8.42 -50.92 -3.48
N ILE A 78 8.20 -50.28 -4.63
CA ILE A 78 8.20 -50.81 -6.01
C ILE A 78 8.58 -49.58 -6.85
N GLY A 79 9.52 -49.52 -7.79
CA GLY A 79 10.22 -50.49 -8.61
C GLY A 79 10.39 -49.79 -9.97
N THR A 80 11.62 -49.64 -10.45
CA THR A 80 11.96 -49.13 -11.80
C THR A 80 11.50 -50.13 -12.88
N PRO A 81 11.36 -49.68 -14.14
CA PRO A 81 12.42 -50.02 -15.09
C PRO A 81 12.79 -48.91 -16.09
N LEU A 82 13.98 -49.11 -16.65
CA LEU A 82 14.70 -48.35 -17.66
C LEU A 82 14.27 -48.76 -19.09
N ASP A 83 14.76 -47.95 -20.05
CA ASP A 83 14.94 -48.17 -21.50
C ASP A 83 13.85 -47.69 -22.47
N SER A 84 14.20 -46.67 -23.26
CA SER A 84 14.33 -46.78 -24.72
C SER A 84 15.04 -45.55 -25.32
N GLN A 85 16.05 -45.83 -26.13
CA GLN A 85 16.90 -44.90 -26.89
C GLN A 85 16.29 -44.40 -28.21
N ALA A 86 16.96 -43.38 -28.77
CA ALA A 86 17.01 -42.89 -30.16
C ALA A 86 15.86 -41.94 -30.57
N SER A 87 16.09 -40.82 -31.27
CA SER A 87 17.09 -40.59 -32.32
C SER A 87 17.55 -39.13 -32.39
N MET A 88 18.81 -38.95 -32.80
CA MET A 88 19.44 -37.68 -33.17
C MET A 88 18.93 -37.16 -34.51
N LEU A 89 18.94 -35.83 -34.66
CA LEU A 89 19.44 -35.14 -35.86
C LEU A 89 19.99 -33.76 -35.45
N GLN A 90 21.30 -33.59 -35.66
CA GLN A 90 22.04 -32.33 -35.80
C GLN A 90 21.52 -31.61 -37.07
N THR A 91 21.67 -30.33 -37.37
CA THR A 91 22.70 -29.27 -37.22
C THR A 91 21.93 -27.92 -37.31
N ASP A 92 22.40 -26.74 -36.93
CA ASP A 92 23.62 -26.09 -37.38
C ASP A 92 23.91 -24.82 -36.56
N ASP A 93 25.19 -24.48 -36.53
CA ASP A 93 25.87 -23.42 -35.79
C ASP A 93 25.53 -22.01 -36.27
N SER A 94 25.61 -21.02 -35.36
CA SER A 94 26.43 -19.82 -35.60
C SER A 94 26.52 -18.87 -34.39
N LEU A 95 27.75 -18.78 -33.87
CA LEU A 95 28.50 -17.58 -33.44
C LEU A 95 28.24 -16.92 -32.07
N SER A 96 29.33 -16.87 -31.30
CA SER A 96 29.58 -16.17 -30.02
C SER A 96 30.20 -14.76 -30.25
N PRO A 97 30.92 -14.12 -29.29
CA PRO A 97 30.41 -13.14 -28.31
C PRO A 97 31.19 -11.79 -28.30
N SER A 98 30.75 -10.78 -27.54
CA SER A 98 31.55 -9.62 -27.11
C SER A 98 30.72 -8.71 -26.19
N SER A 99 31.20 -8.00 -25.17
CA SER A 99 32.49 -7.91 -24.46
C SER A 99 32.24 -7.02 -23.24
N LEU A 100 32.85 -7.34 -22.11
CA LEU A 100 32.94 -6.49 -20.93
C LEU A 100 33.86 -5.29 -21.21
N ASP A 101 33.49 -4.11 -20.70
CA ASP A 101 34.48 -3.10 -20.34
C ASP A 101 34.04 -2.36 -19.06
N SER A 102 34.90 -2.45 -18.03
CA SER A 102 34.74 -1.83 -16.73
C SER A 102 35.75 -0.70 -16.60
N VAL A 103 35.30 0.51 -16.30
CA VAL A 103 36.17 1.61 -15.91
C VAL A 103 35.88 1.96 -14.45
N VAL A 104 36.88 1.65 -13.63
CA VAL A 104 37.03 2.03 -12.22
C VAL A 104 37.48 3.49 -12.17
N VAL A 105 36.81 4.35 -11.41
CA VAL A 105 37.36 5.65 -10.99
C VAL A 105 37.25 5.78 -9.48
N ALA A 106 38.38 6.20 -8.92
CA ALA A 106 38.78 6.10 -7.53
C ALA A 106 38.11 7.12 -6.61
N ASP A 107 37.94 6.65 -5.38
CA ASP A 107 37.56 7.35 -4.16
C ASP A 107 38.67 8.32 -3.72
N GLN A 108 38.31 9.56 -3.36
CA GLN A 108 39.24 10.52 -2.79
C GLN A 108 38.63 11.22 -1.57
N SER A 109 39.00 10.68 -0.41
CA SER A 109 38.76 11.18 0.93
C SER A 109 39.40 12.55 1.17
N ILE A 110 38.64 13.52 1.70
CA ILE A 110 39.20 14.75 2.29
C ILE A 110 38.87 14.81 3.78
N ARG A 111 39.94 14.94 4.57
CA ARG A 111 40.01 15.10 6.03
C ARG A 111 39.28 16.38 6.48
N ASN A 112 38.58 16.28 7.62
CA ASN A 112 38.20 17.45 8.41
C ASN A 112 38.98 17.47 9.73
N GLU A 113 39.68 18.59 9.97
CA GLU A 113 40.36 18.91 11.22
C GLU A 113 39.39 19.53 12.23
N LYS A 114 39.62 19.22 13.51
CA LYS A 114 38.94 19.79 14.69
C LYS A 114 39.66 21.07 15.14
N TYR A 115 38.90 22.10 15.52
CA TYR A 115 39.31 23.05 16.57
C TYR A 115 38.12 23.53 17.42
N GLY A 116 38.20 23.23 18.73
CA GLY A 116 38.05 24.17 19.86
C GLY A 116 36.79 25.01 20.10
N ASN A 117 35.90 24.45 20.93
CA ASN A 117 35.09 25.02 22.03
C ASN A 117 35.21 26.52 22.43
N SER A 118 34.08 27.22 22.61
CA SER A 118 33.63 27.83 23.89
C SER A 118 32.25 28.53 23.79
N ASP A 119 31.33 28.16 24.69
CA ASP A 119 30.35 28.95 25.49
C ASP A 119 29.67 30.22 24.91
N SER A 120 28.44 30.61 25.22
CA SER A 120 27.24 30.03 25.84
C SER A 120 26.14 31.13 25.80
N VAL A 121 24.87 30.72 25.75
CA VAL A 121 23.64 31.47 26.10
C VAL A 121 23.33 32.77 25.34
N SER A 122 22.55 32.65 24.26
CA SER A 122 21.42 33.53 23.88
C SER A 122 21.05 33.24 22.43
N SER A 123 20.03 32.41 22.16
CA SER A 123 19.29 32.38 20.87
C SER A 123 18.21 31.29 20.85
N LEU A 124 17.15 31.45 21.64
CA LEU A 124 15.90 30.68 21.40
C LEU A 124 15.05 31.29 20.27
N ASN A 125 15.35 32.52 19.82
CA ASN A 125 14.68 33.18 18.69
C ASN A 125 15.41 33.03 17.33
N CYS A 126 16.54 32.31 17.28
CA CYS A 126 17.32 32.15 16.04
C CYS A 126 17.04 30.82 15.32
N LEU A 127 16.53 29.79 16.03
CA LEU A 127 16.20 28.50 15.43
C LEU A 127 14.88 28.52 14.63
N GLU A 128 13.89 29.32 15.03
CA GLU A 128 12.62 29.46 14.30
C GLU A 128 12.81 30.18 12.95
N ASN A 129 13.59 31.28 12.94
CA ASN A 129 13.87 32.02 11.71
C ASN A 129 14.73 31.20 10.73
N HIS A 130 15.70 30.41 11.20
CA HIS A 130 16.54 29.58 10.33
C HIS A 130 15.78 28.40 9.69
N GLN A 131 14.75 27.84 10.34
CA GLN A 131 13.87 26.86 9.69
C GLN A 131 12.99 27.53 8.63
N LEU A 132 12.45 28.72 8.93
CA LEU A 132 11.64 29.52 8.01
C LEU A 132 12.42 29.92 6.73
N THR A 133 13.71 30.25 6.88
CA THR A 133 14.55 30.63 5.72
C THR A 133 14.94 29.42 4.87
N ARG A 134 15.08 28.22 5.47
CA ARG A 134 15.39 26.98 4.73
C ARG A 134 14.20 26.44 3.94
N ALA A 135 13.00 26.42 4.53
CA ALA A 135 11.80 25.92 3.87
C ALA A 135 11.39 26.79 2.66
N SER A 136 11.50 28.13 2.80
CA SER A 136 11.28 29.07 1.69
C SER A 136 12.30 28.93 0.56
N ALA A 137 13.56 28.60 0.89
CA ALA A 137 14.60 28.33 -0.10
C ALA A 137 14.42 26.98 -0.84
N ALA A 138 13.71 26.00 -0.25
CA ALA A 138 13.51 24.68 -0.86
C ALA A 138 12.53 24.72 -2.06
N LEU A 139 11.57 25.65 -2.07
CA LEU A 139 10.66 25.89 -3.21
C LEU A 139 11.22 26.89 -4.23
N ALA A 140 12.49 27.30 -4.13
CA ALA A 140 13.11 28.38 -4.92
C ALA A 140 13.43 27.99 -6.38
N GLY A 141 12.40 27.56 -7.12
CA GLY A 141 12.44 27.40 -8.58
C GLY A 141 11.52 28.38 -9.29
N ASP A 142 11.93 28.86 -10.46
CA ASP A 142 11.02 29.55 -11.38
C ASP A 142 10.13 28.54 -12.09
N TYR A 143 8.87 28.42 -11.63
CA TYR A 143 7.87 27.54 -12.22
C TYR A 143 6.99 28.23 -13.28
N THR A 144 7.20 29.52 -13.55
CA THR A 144 6.30 30.35 -14.40
C THR A 144 6.18 29.90 -15.86
N ARG A 145 7.03 28.95 -16.28
CA ARG A 145 7.07 28.37 -17.63
C ARG A 145 6.86 26.86 -17.64
N THR A 146 6.41 26.30 -16.53
CA THR A 146 6.10 24.87 -16.42
C THR A 146 4.63 24.60 -16.73
N PRO A 147 4.26 23.37 -17.15
CA PRO A 147 2.87 22.99 -17.34
C PRO A 147 2.02 23.23 -16.09
N TYR A 148 0.75 23.61 -16.31
CA TYR A 148 -0.26 23.66 -15.27
C TYR A 148 -0.64 22.22 -14.87
N ILE A 149 -0.47 21.91 -13.58
CA ILE A 149 -0.85 20.61 -13.00
C ILE A 149 -2.00 20.85 -12.02
N PRO A 150 -3.22 20.35 -12.31
CA PRO A 150 -4.34 20.44 -11.40
C PRO A 150 -4.05 19.78 -10.04
N VAL A 151 -4.49 20.41 -8.95
CA VAL A 151 -4.33 19.91 -7.58
C VAL A 151 -5.68 19.49 -7.00
N TYR A 152 -5.75 18.26 -6.48
CA TYR A 152 -6.94 17.70 -5.84
C TYR A 152 -6.68 17.33 -4.38
N ALA A 153 -7.65 17.60 -3.52
CA ALA A 153 -7.63 17.22 -2.11
C ALA A 153 -8.60 16.07 -1.84
N SER A 154 -8.14 14.96 -1.25
CA SER A 154 -9.05 13.90 -0.81
C SER A 154 -9.77 14.32 0.45
N LEU A 155 -11.10 14.29 0.42
CA LEU A 155 -11.91 14.57 1.60
C LEU A 155 -11.72 13.48 2.66
N PRO A 156 -11.86 13.84 3.95
CA PRO A 156 -11.68 12.88 5.03
C PRO A 156 -12.69 11.73 4.95
N MET A 157 -12.27 10.58 5.46
CA MET A 157 -13.17 9.44 5.67
C MET A 157 -14.23 9.79 6.72
N GLY A 158 -15.38 9.12 6.65
CA GLY A 158 -16.45 9.28 7.63
C GLY A 158 -17.37 10.49 7.39
N ILE A 159 -17.19 11.26 6.32
CA ILE A 159 -18.14 12.31 5.91
C ILE A 159 -19.53 11.77 5.59
N ILE A 160 -19.63 10.51 5.16
CA ILE A 160 -20.89 9.78 5.01
C ILE A 160 -20.94 8.66 6.05
N ASN A 161 -22.02 8.60 6.83
CA ASN A 161 -22.21 7.56 7.84
C ASN A 161 -22.71 6.23 7.24
N SER A 162 -22.80 5.18 8.06
CA SER A 162 -23.27 3.84 7.66
C SER A 162 -24.74 3.77 7.18
N HIS A 163 -25.51 4.85 7.35
CA HIS A 163 -26.88 5.00 6.86
C HIS A 163 -26.95 5.86 5.60
N CYS A 164 -25.80 6.14 4.98
CA CYS A 164 -25.65 7.00 3.81
C CYS A 164 -26.17 8.42 4.06
N GLN A 165 -25.88 8.99 5.22
CA GLN A 165 -26.20 10.38 5.55
C GLN A 165 -24.93 11.21 5.65
N LEU A 166 -24.97 12.43 5.13
CA LEU A 166 -23.90 13.40 5.25
C LEU A 166 -23.75 13.87 6.71
N ILE A 167 -22.53 13.76 7.25
CA ILE A 167 -22.16 14.24 8.58
C ILE A 167 -21.55 15.64 8.44
N ASP A 168 -21.94 16.54 9.35
CA ASP A 168 -21.40 17.91 9.45
C ASP A 168 -21.29 18.69 8.11
N PRO A 169 -22.43 18.97 7.45
CA PRO A 169 -22.43 19.72 6.19
C PRO A 169 -21.75 21.09 6.30
N GLU A 170 -21.87 21.77 7.44
CA GLU A 170 -21.27 23.07 7.71
C GLU A 170 -19.75 22.99 7.84
N GLY A 171 -19.22 21.97 8.52
CA GLY A 171 -17.77 21.70 8.57
C GLY A 171 -17.19 21.46 7.19
N ILE A 172 -17.88 20.67 6.36
CA ILE A 172 -17.48 20.41 4.96
C ILE A 172 -17.50 21.70 4.14
N ARG A 173 -18.53 22.55 4.29
CA ARG A 173 -18.56 23.87 3.60
C ARG A 173 -17.37 24.75 4.00
N ALA A 174 -17.02 24.79 5.28
CA ALA A 174 -15.87 25.55 5.75
C ALA A 174 -14.56 25.03 5.16
N GLU A 175 -14.41 23.72 5.06
CA GLU A 175 -13.26 23.07 4.45
C GLU A 175 -13.16 23.36 2.94
N LEU A 176 -14.25 23.20 2.19
CA LEU A 176 -14.28 23.49 0.75
C LEU A 176 -14.03 24.97 0.45
N MET A 177 -14.56 25.88 1.28
CA MET A 177 -14.26 27.31 1.20
C MET A 177 -12.75 27.56 1.33
N HIS A 178 -12.10 26.84 2.23
CA HIS A 178 -10.68 26.98 2.47
C HIS A 178 -9.85 26.42 1.30
N LEU A 179 -10.14 25.21 0.83
CA LEU A 179 -9.50 24.63 -0.35
C LEU A 179 -9.62 25.55 -1.57
N LYS A 180 -10.80 26.16 -1.75
CA LYS A 180 -11.02 27.12 -2.84
C LYS A 180 -10.15 28.37 -2.70
N SER A 181 -9.92 28.85 -1.47
CA SER A 181 -9.06 30.01 -1.21
C SER A 181 -7.58 29.76 -1.54
N LEU A 182 -7.16 28.49 -1.53
CA LEU A 182 -5.82 28.05 -1.94
C LEU A 182 -5.70 27.78 -3.45
N ASN A 183 -6.75 28.06 -4.23
CA ASN A 183 -6.86 27.74 -5.65
C ASN A 183 -6.82 26.23 -5.98
N VAL A 184 -7.15 25.33 -5.05
CA VAL A 184 -7.28 23.89 -5.35
C VAL A 184 -8.34 23.68 -6.45
N ASP A 185 -8.05 22.79 -7.42
CA ASP A 185 -8.89 22.54 -8.60
C ASP A 185 -10.15 21.73 -8.27
N GLY A 186 -10.02 20.79 -7.34
CA GLY A 186 -11.09 19.86 -7.03
C GLY A 186 -10.83 19.01 -5.79
N VAL A 187 -11.78 18.12 -5.53
CA VAL A 187 -11.73 17.19 -4.41
C VAL A 187 -11.90 15.75 -4.87
N ILE A 188 -11.38 14.82 -4.07
CA ILE A 188 -11.53 13.37 -4.27
C ILE A 188 -12.47 12.84 -3.20
N VAL A 189 -13.46 12.05 -3.60
CA VAL A 189 -14.50 11.51 -2.72
C VAL A 189 -14.60 10.00 -2.88
N ASP A 190 -14.47 9.27 -1.78
CA ASP A 190 -14.72 7.83 -1.71
C ASP A 190 -16.21 7.50 -1.62
N CYS A 191 -16.74 6.86 -2.66
CA CYS A 191 -18.07 6.27 -2.73
C CYS A 191 -18.01 4.80 -2.30
N TRP A 192 -18.29 4.55 -1.03
CA TRP A 192 -18.13 3.23 -0.43
C TRP A 192 -19.26 2.27 -0.78
N TRP A 193 -18.89 1.12 -1.36
CA TRP A 193 -19.85 0.05 -1.67
C TRP A 193 -20.60 -0.42 -0.42
N GLY A 194 -19.88 -0.56 0.69
CA GLY A 194 -20.41 -0.98 1.99
C GLY A 194 -21.44 -0.05 2.63
N ILE A 195 -21.49 1.22 2.20
CA ILE A 195 -22.49 2.20 2.66
C ILE A 195 -23.68 2.20 1.70
N VAL A 196 -23.40 2.32 0.41
CA VAL A 196 -24.43 2.57 -0.61
C VAL A 196 -25.30 1.33 -0.86
N GLU A 197 -24.72 0.13 -0.92
CA GLU A 197 -25.46 -1.13 -1.11
C GLU A 197 -25.48 -1.97 0.18
N ALA A 198 -25.47 -1.31 1.35
CA ALA A 198 -25.16 -1.92 2.64
C ALA A 198 -26.02 -3.15 2.99
N TRP A 199 -27.33 -3.08 2.75
CA TRP A 199 -28.30 -3.98 3.39
C TRP A 199 -28.90 -5.04 2.46
N ILE A 200 -29.28 -4.63 1.25
CA ILE A 200 -30.04 -5.47 0.33
C ILE A 200 -29.38 -5.38 -1.04
N PRO A 201 -29.01 -6.51 -1.67
CA PRO A 201 -28.51 -6.51 -3.03
C PRO A 201 -29.44 -5.72 -3.96
N HIS A 202 -28.86 -4.91 -4.85
CA HIS A 202 -29.51 -4.07 -5.85
C HIS A 202 -30.32 -2.90 -5.28
N LYS A 203 -30.26 -2.66 -3.97
CA LYS A 203 -30.81 -1.45 -3.35
C LYS A 203 -29.67 -0.50 -2.98
N TYR A 204 -29.51 0.52 -3.81
CA TYR A 204 -28.49 1.55 -3.68
C TYR A 204 -29.09 2.78 -3.03
N GLU A 205 -28.45 3.27 -1.98
CA GLU A 205 -28.76 4.52 -1.31
C GLU A 205 -27.66 5.54 -1.60
N TRP A 206 -28.03 6.69 -2.14
CA TRP A 206 -27.10 7.73 -2.59
C TRP A 206 -27.38 9.11 -1.98
N SER A 207 -28.35 9.23 -1.07
CA SER A 207 -28.78 10.53 -0.49
C SER A 207 -27.64 11.35 0.09
N GLY A 208 -26.83 10.79 0.99
CA GLY A 208 -25.68 11.50 1.56
C GLY A 208 -24.65 11.97 0.53
N TYR A 209 -24.39 11.16 -0.51
CA TYR A 209 -23.51 11.54 -1.61
C TYR A 209 -24.13 12.62 -2.50
N ARG A 210 -25.45 12.60 -2.70
CA ARG A 210 -26.20 13.64 -3.42
C ARG A 210 -26.07 14.99 -2.72
N ASP A 211 -26.24 15.00 -1.39
CA ASP A 211 -26.08 16.22 -0.58
C ASP A 211 -24.63 16.73 -0.66
N LEU A 212 -23.65 15.84 -0.50
CA LEU A 212 -22.23 16.17 -0.59
C LEU A 212 -21.84 16.77 -1.95
N PHE A 213 -22.21 16.11 -3.05
CA PHE A 213 -21.91 16.63 -4.39
C PHE A 213 -22.66 17.92 -4.70
N GLY A 214 -23.86 18.10 -4.14
CA GLY A 214 -24.59 19.37 -4.16
C GLY A 214 -23.77 20.49 -3.54
N ILE A 215 -23.20 20.26 -2.35
CA ILE A 215 -22.33 21.22 -1.66
C ILE A 215 -21.07 21.49 -2.47
N ILE A 216 -20.36 20.47 -2.96
CA ILE A 216 -19.13 20.66 -3.72
C ILE A 216 -19.37 21.50 -4.98
N LYS A 217 -20.53 21.30 -5.64
CA LYS A 217 -20.94 22.09 -6.80
C LYS A 217 -21.15 23.58 -6.46
N GLU A 218 -21.64 23.93 -5.27
CA GLU A 218 -21.77 25.32 -4.81
C GLU A 218 -20.41 26.06 -4.86
N PHE A 219 -19.31 25.36 -4.58
CA PHE A 219 -17.94 25.92 -4.58
C PHE A 219 -17.23 25.88 -5.93
N LYS A 220 -17.87 25.33 -6.98
CA LYS A 220 -17.29 25.18 -8.33
C LYS A 220 -15.91 24.49 -8.28
N LEU A 221 -15.83 23.42 -7.50
CA LEU A 221 -14.67 22.53 -7.44
C LEU A 221 -14.97 21.31 -8.32
N LYS A 222 -13.95 20.80 -9.01
CA LYS A 222 -14.06 19.52 -9.73
C LYS A 222 -14.17 18.36 -8.73
N VAL A 223 -14.74 17.24 -9.17
CA VAL A 223 -14.89 16.05 -8.32
C VAL A 223 -14.24 14.86 -9.01
N GLN A 224 -13.34 14.18 -8.30
CA GLN A 224 -12.94 12.81 -8.61
C GLN A 224 -13.68 11.86 -7.67
N VAL A 225 -14.26 10.79 -8.19
CA VAL A 225 -14.98 9.80 -7.39
C VAL A 225 -14.22 8.48 -7.39
N VAL A 226 -13.85 8.01 -6.20
CA VAL A 226 -13.34 6.65 -6.01
C VAL A 226 -14.51 5.72 -5.75
N LEU A 227 -14.68 4.68 -6.56
CA LEU A 227 -15.68 3.63 -6.30
C LEU A 227 -15.02 2.57 -5.42
N SER A 228 -15.19 2.73 -4.11
CA SER A 228 -14.46 1.96 -3.10
C SER A 228 -15.16 0.61 -2.86
N PHE A 229 -14.75 -0.40 -3.64
CA PHE A 229 -15.22 -1.79 -3.56
C PHE A 229 -14.55 -2.60 -2.43
N HIS A 230 -13.89 -1.90 -1.50
CA HIS A 230 -13.15 -2.47 -0.39
C HIS A 230 -13.63 -1.90 0.95
N GLY A 231 -13.29 -2.58 2.04
CA GLY A 231 -13.40 -2.08 3.40
C GLY A 231 -12.16 -1.24 3.75
N SER A 232 -12.36 -0.24 4.58
CA SER A 232 -11.34 0.74 4.98
C SER A 232 -10.17 0.22 5.82
N GLY A 233 -10.25 -1.01 6.35
CA GLY A 233 -9.22 -1.60 7.22
C GLY A 233 -9.13 -1.03 8.65
N GLU A 234 -9.91 0.00 8.98
CA GLU A 234 -9.95 0.54 10.35
C GLU A 234 -10.80 -0.33 11.29
N THR A 235 -10.19 -0.87 12.33
CA THR A 235 -10.90 -1.54 13.43
C THR A 235 -11.42 -0.51 14.44
N GLY A 236 -12.66 -0.03 14.28
CA GLY A 236 -13.26 0.96 15.16
C GLY A 236 -14.64 1.45 14.69
N SER A 237 -15.24 2.42 15.39
CA SER A 237 -16.58 2.94 15.02
C SER A 237 -16.61 3.83 13.77
N GLY A 238 -15.45 4.12 13.17
CA GLY A 238 -15.29 4.97 11.98
C GLY A 238 -15.02 4.19 10.67
N GLY A 239 -14.70 2.90 10.75
CA GLY A 239 -14.35 2.10 9.58
C GLY A 239 -15.57 1.68 8.76
N VAL A 240 -15.41 1.67 7.43
CA VAL A 240 -16.38 1.10 6.48
C VAL A 240 -15.99 -0.34 6.17
N SER A 241 -16.91 -1.29 6.31
CA SER A 241 -16.75 -2.68 5.88
C SER A 241 -17.38 -2.91 4.51
N LEU A 242 -17.19 -4.09 3.91
CA LEU A 242 -18.02 -4.54 2.77
C LEU A 242 -19.51 -4.61 3.16
N PRO A 243 -20.44 -4.64 2.17
CA PRO A 243 -21.88 -4.70 2.45
C PRO A 243 -22.26 -5.83 3.40
N LYS A 244 -23.19 -5.56 4.32
CA LYS A 244 -23.59 -6.53 5.36
C LYS A 244 -24.11 -7.84 4.77
N TRP A 245 -24.84 -7.77 3.65
CA TRP A 245 -25.31 -8.97 2.97
C TRP A 245 -24.18 -9.82 2.37
N VAL A 246 -23.03 -9.24 2.03
CA VAL A 246 -21.81 -9.99 1.64
C VAL A 246 -21.20 -10.66 2.87
N MET A 247 -21.15 -9.93 3.99
CA MET A 247 -20.65 -10.46 5.26
C MET A 247 -21.50 -11.63 5.78
N GLU A 248 -22.82 -11.60 5.54
CA GLU A 248 -23.74 -12.72 5.83
C GLU A 248 -23.41 -13.95 4.97
N ILE A 249 -23.18 -13.78 3.66
CA ILE A 249 -22.78 -14.88 2.76
C ILE A 249 -21.46 -15.49 3.23
N ALA A 250 -20.52 -14.67 3.68
CA ALA A 250 -19.23 -15.13 4.16
C ALA A 250 -19.31 -16.01 5.42
N GLN A 251 -20.42 -16.00 6.16
CA GLN A 251 -20.64 -16.93 7.28
C GLN A 251 -20.73 -18.38 6.80
N GLU A 252 -21.30 -18.61 5.61
CA GLU A 252 -21.46 -19.93 4.99
C GLU A 252 -20.35 -20.24 3.99
N ASN A 253 -19.83 -19.23 3.30
CA ASN A 253 -18.84 -19.35 2.23
C ASN A 253 -17.72 -18.33 2.40
N GLN A 254 -16.73 -18.64 3.25
CA GLN A 254 -15.58 -17.76 3.52
C GLN A 254 -14.63 -17.61 2.32
N ASP A 255 -14.73 -18.48 1.31
CA ASP A 255 -13.86 -18.44 0.12
C ASP A 255 -14.23 -17.30 -0.85
N VAL A 256 -15.23 -16.46 -0.51
CA VAL A 256 -15.49 -15.19 -1.21
C VAL A 256 -14.39 -14.15 -0.96
N PHE A 257 -13.57 -14.35 0.07
CA PHE A 257 -12.49 -13.45 0.47
C PHE A 257 -11.11 -14.02 0.13
N PHE A 258 -10.14 -13.14 -0.05
CA PHE A 258 -8.75 -13.58 -0.12
C PHE A 258 -8.35 -14.31 1.13
N THR A 259 -7.55 -15.34 0.90
CA THR A 259 -7.14 -16.27 1.94
C THR A 259 -5.64 -16.46 1.83
N ASP A 260 -4.97 -16.65 2.96
CA ASP A 260 -3.58 -17.05 2.98
C ASP A 260 -3.40 -18.55 3.24
N ARG A 261 -2.16 -19.02 3.19
CA ARG A 261 -1.83 -20.44 3.41
C ARG A 261 -2.26 -20.96 4.79
N GLU A 262 -2.37 -20.09 5.80
CA GLU A 262 -2.81 -20.46 7.15
C GLU A 262 -4.35 -20.43 7.30
N GLY A 263 -5.07 -20.08 6.23
CA GLY A 263 -6.53 -20.00 6.21
C GLY A 263 -7.09 -18.70 6.78
N ARG A 264 -6.25 -17.69 7.07
CA ARG A 264 -6.71 -16.36 7.48
C ARG A 264 -7.36 -15.65 6.30
N ARG A 265 -8.45 -14.92 6.58
CA ARG A 265 -9.28 -14.26 5.56
C ARG A 265 -9.09 -12.75 5.62
N ASN A 266 -8.87 -12.13 4.47
CA ASN A 266 -8.95 -10.69 4.33
C ASN A 266 -10.40 -10.31 4.00
N MET A 267 -11.10 -9.76 4.98
CA MET A 267 -12.53 -9.41 4.88
C MET A 267 -12.76 -8.01 4.28
N GLU A 268 -11.70 -7.35 3.80
CA GLU A 268 -11.75 -6.00 3.24
C GLU A 268 -12.04 -6.02 1.74
N CYS A 269 -11.82 -7.12 1.02
CA CYS A 269 -12.11 -7.18 -0.42
C CYS A 269 -12.50 -8.60 -0.87
N LEU A 270 -13.24 -8.67 -1.98
CA LEU A 270 -13.60 -9.92 -2.61
C LEU A 270 -12.39 -10.54 -3.31
N SER A 271 -12.27 -11.87 -3.26
CA SER A 271 -11.27 -12.58 -4.07
C SER A 271 -11.61 -12.51 -5.56
N TRP A 272 -10.60 -12.31 -6.41
CA TRP A 272 -10.74 -12.44 -7.88
C TRP A 272 -11.25 -13.83 -8.31
N GLY A 273 -11.05 -14.84 -7.45
CA GLY A 273 -11.53 -16.18 -7.68
C GLY A 273 -13.05 -16.27 -7.93
N ILE A 274 -13.83 -15.30 -7.42
CA ILE A 274 -15.29 -15.29 -7.59
C ILE A 274 -15.79 -14.45 -8.78
N ASP A 275 -14.90 -13.94 -9.62
CA ASP A 275 -15.27 -13.18 -10.83
C ASP A 275 -16.16 -13.98 -11.79
N LYS A 276 -16.03 -15.32 -11.77
CA LYS A 276 -16.80 -16.21 -12.65
C LYS A 276 -17.81 -17.08 -11.90
N GLU A 277 -17.97 -16.85 -10.60
CA GLU A 277 -18.72 -17.75 -9.71
C GLU A 277 -19.90 -16.97 -9.09
N ARG A 278 -21.13 -17.46 -9.30
CA ARG A 278 -22.37 -16.75 -8.90
C ARG A 278 -22.72 -16.94 -7.42
N VAL A 279 -21.80 -16.56 -6.55
CA VAL A 279 -21.88 -16.82 -5.10
C VAL A 279 -22.42 -15.63 -4.29
N LEU A 280 -22.67 -14.49 -4.93
CA LEU A 280 -23.19 -13.27 -4.31
C LEU A 280 -24.71 -13.15 -4.55
N ARG A 281 -25.50 -14.08 -3.99
CA ARG A 281 -26.96 -14.17 -4.19
C ARG A 281 -27.36 -14.16 -5.68
N GLY A 282 -26.64 -14.94 -6.50
CA GLY A 282 -26.89 -15.06 -7.93
C GLY A 282 -26.03 -14.17 -8.83
N ARG A 283 -25.23 -13.26 -8.25
CA ARG A 283 -24.21 -12.47 -8.97
C ARG A 283 -22.79 -13.02 -8.79
N THR A 284 -21.93 -12.74 -9.75
CA THR A 284 -20.47 -12.80 -9.62
C THR A 284 -19.92 -11.53 -8.95
N GLY A 285 -18.63 -11.54 -8.57
CA GLY A 285 -17.95 -10.34 -8.04
C GLY A 285 -18.00 -9.15 -9.01
N ILE A 286 -17.58 -9.38 -10.26
CA ILE A 286 -17.56 -8.36 -11.32
C ILE A 286 -18.95 -7.84 -11.71
N GLU A 287 -20.00 -8.68 -11.66
CA GLU A 287 -21.38 -8.20 -11.87
C GLU A 287 -21.83 -7.26 -10.75
N ALA A 288 -21.45 -7.52 -9.50
CA ALA A 288 -21.75 -6.62 -8.39
C ALA A 288 -21.07 -5.25 -8.58
N TYR A 289 -19.79 -5.25 -9.00
CA TYR A 289 -19.07 -4.02 -9.34
C TYR A 289 -19.73 -3.27 -10.50
N PHE A 290 -20.12 -3.97 -11.57
CA PHE A 290 -20.78 -3.35 -12.72
C PHE A 290 -22.14 -2.77 -12.39
N ASP A 291 -22.97 -3.48 -11.62
CA ASP A 291 -24.28 -2.96 -11.20
C ASP A 291 -24.14 -1.71 -10.32
N PHE A 292 -23.11 -1.67 -9.45
CA PHE A 292 -22.78 -0.50 -8.65
C PHE A 292 -22.34 0.68 -9.51
N MET A 293 -21.41 0.46 -10.44
CA MET A 293 -20.96 1.46 -11.42
C MET A 293 -22.14 2.04 -12.20
N ARG A 294 -23.04 1.19 -12.69
CA ARG A 294 -24.25 1.59 -13.41
C ARG A 294 -25.20 2.40 -12.52
N SER A 295 -25.39 1.99 -11.27
CA SER A 295 -26.21 2.72 -10.30
C SER A 295 -25.67 4.13 -10.05
N PHE A 296 -24.36 4.25 -9.82
CA PHE A 296 -23.69 5.54 -9.67
C PHE A 296 -23.88 6.41 -10.92
N HIS A 297 -23.61 5.85 -12.12
CA HIS A 297 -23.78 6.59 -13.37
C HIS A 297 -25.21 7.11 -13.55
N MET A 298 -26.22 6.27 -13.29
CA MET A 298 -27.62 6.65 -13.41
C MET A 298 -28.02 7.76 -12.43
N GLU A 299 -27.54 7.69 -11.19
CA GLU A 299 -27.84 8.67 -10.16
C GLU A 299 -27.18 10.03 -10.45
N PHE A 300 -25.92 10.01 -10.89
CA PHE A 300 -25.08 11.21 -11.02
C PHE A 300 -24.78 11.61 -12.47
N ARG A 301 -25.62 11.20 -13.43
CA ARG A 301 -25.45 11.50 -14.87
C ARG A 301 -25.17 12.97 -15.19
N ASN A 302 -25.80 13.89 -14.45
CA ASN A 302 -25.64 15.33 -14.65
C ASN A 302 -24.27 15.85 -14.16
N LEU A 303 -23.63 15.14 -13.22
CA LEU A 303 -22.28 15.46 -12.75
C LEU A 303 -21.23 14.87 -13.71
N THR A 304 -21.51 13.73 -14.35
CA THR A 304 -20.59 13.11 -15.31
C THR A 304 -20.38 13.94 -16.59
N GLU A 305 -21.38 14.71 -17.02
CA GLU A 305 -21.29 15.62 -18.18
C GLU A 305 -20.39 16.85 -17.92
N GLU A 306 -20.08 17.17 -16.65
CA GLU A 306 -19.29 18.33 -16.24
C GLU A 306 -17.81 18.01 -15.93
N GLY A 307 -17.32 16.82 -16.30
CA GLY A 307 -15.90 16.44 -16.21
C GLY A 307 -15.53 15.66 -14.96
N LEU A 308 -16.37 14.70 -14.54
CA LEU A 308 -16.05 13.75 -13.48
C LEU A 308 -14.89 12.85 -13.90
N ILE A 309 -13.99 12.53 -12.96
CA ILE A 309 -12.98 11.49 -13.14
C ILE A 309 -13.32 10.36 -12.15
N SER A 310 -13.52 9.14 -12.64
CA SER A 310 -13.80 7.98 -11.78
C SER A 310 -12.51 7.20 -11.51
N ALA A 311 -12.27 6.80 -10.27
CA ALA A 311 -11.12 6.01 -9.85
C ALA A 311 -11.59 4.66 -9.32
N ILE A 312 -10.89 3.58 -9.69
CA ILE A 312 -11.18 2.22 -9.23
C ILE A 312 -9.97 1.70 -8.45
N GLU A 313 -10.20 1.22 -7.22
CA GLU A 313 -9.19 0.60 -6.35
C GLU A 313 -9.50 -0.90 -6.17
N ILE A 314 -8.48 -1.75 -6.26
CA ILE A 314 -8.60 -3.22 -6.35
C ILE A 314 -7.67 -3.89 -5.32
N GLY A 315 -8.17 -4.89 -4.57
CA GLY A 315 -7.42 -5.65 -3.54
C GLY A 315 -6.75 -6.94 -4.06
N LEU A 316 -5.86 -7.56 -3.26
CA LEU A 316 -4.89 -8.62 -3.66
C LEU A 316 -4.92 -9.90 -2.77
N GLY A 317 -4.64 -11.11 -3.34
CA GLY A 317 -4.39 -12.40 -2.64
C GLY A 317 -4.63 -13.69 -3.48
N CYS A 318 -4.33 -14.93 -3.01
CA CYS A 318 -4.52 -16.16 -3.83
C CYS A 318 -4.85 -17.55 -3.21
N TYR A 319 -5.08 -17.72 -1.91
CA TYR A 319 -5.31 -19.06 -1.34
C TYR A 319 -6.78 -19.45 -1.14
N ASP A 320 -7.74 -18.67 -1.65
CA ASP A 320 -9.14 -19.09 -1.59
C ASP A 320 -9.43 -20.27 -2.53
N ARG A 321 -10.51 -20.99 -2.26
CA ARG A 321 -10.87 -22.22 -3.01
C ARG A 321 -11.01 -22.01 -4.50
N TYR A 322 -11.48 -20.85 -4.95
CA TYR A 322 -11.69 -20.58 -6.37
C TYR A 322 -10.36 -20.33 -7.09
N MET A 323 -9.46 -19.56 -6.46
CA MET A 323 -8.10 -19.38 -6.98
C MET A 323 -7.30 -20.69 -6.99
N GLN A 324 -7.46 -21.56 -5.98
CA GLN A 324 -6.85 -22.90 -5.99
C GLN A 324 -7.39 -23.79 -7.12
N LYS A 325 -8.71 -23.73 -7.40
CA LYS A 325 -9.32 -24.42 -8.55
C LYS A 325 -8.75 -23.90 -9.88
N ASN A 326 -8.58 -22.59 -10.00
CA ASN A 326 -7.98 -21.96 -11.18
C ASN A 326 -6.51 -22.40 -11.37
N LEU A 327 -5.68 -22.32 -10.32
CA LEU A 327 -4.29 -22.77 -10.33
C LEU A 327 -4.16 -24.23 -10.77
N ARG A 328 -5.05 -25.11 -10.29
CA ARG A 328 -5.08 -26.52 -10.69
C ARG A 328 -5.31 -26.71 -12.18
N GLN A 329 -6.20 -25.91 -12.78
CA GLN A 329 -6.43 -25.94 -14.24
C GLN A 329 -5.21 -25.42 -15.01
N ALA A 330 -4.57 -24.35 -14.54
CA ALA A 330 -3.35 -23.81 -15.14
C ALA A 330 -2.17 -24.81 -15.06
N ALA A 331 -2.05 -25.55 -13.95
CA ALA A 331 -1.04 -26.60 -13.80
C ALA A 331 -1.33 -27.81 -14.69
N LEU A 332 -2.61 -28.19 -14.82
CA LEU A 332 -3.05 -29.28 -15.68
C LEU A 332 -2.79 -28.97 -17.17
N SER A 333 -3.05 -27.74 -17.62
CA SER A 333 -2.82 -27.34 -19.03
C SER A 333 -1.34 -27.35 -19.41
N ARG A 334 -0.44 -27.19 -18.44
CA ARG A 334 1.02 -27.35 -18.63
C ARG A 334 1.52 -28.79 -18.47
N GLY A 335 0.65 -29.75 -18.14
CA GLY A 335 1.05 -31.13 -17.90
C GLY A 335 1.79 -31.36 -16.56
N HIS A 336 1.76 -30.39 -15.64
CA HIS A 336 2.48 -30.43 -14.37
C HIS A 336 1.52 -30.29 -13.19
N LEU A 337 0.59 -31.23 -13.00
CA LEU A 337 -0.44 -31.16 -11.95
C LEU A 337 0.15 -31.00 -10.52
N PHE A 338 1.38 -31.48 -10.29
CA PHE A 338 2.05 -31.29 -9.00
C PHE A 338 2.42 -29.82 -8.71
N TRP A 339 2.43 -28.93 -9.72
CA TRP A 339 2.54 -27.48 -9.56
C TRP A 339 1.24 -26.79 -9.12
N ALA A 340 0.14 -27.52 -8.94
CA ALA A 340 -1.16 -26.97 -8.54
C ALA A 340 -1.22 -26.57 -7.04
N ARG A 341 -0.25 -25.81 -6.55
CA ARG A 341 -0.15 -25.35 -5.16
C ARG A 341 0.66 -24.06 -5.09
N GLY A 342 0.52 -23.33 -3.98
CA GLY A 342 1.43 -22.22 -3.66
C GLY A 342 2.79 -22.72 -3.17
N PRO A 343 3.84 -21.88 -3.23
CA PRO A 343 5.18 -22.24 -2.74
C PRO A 343 5.17 -22.56 -1.23
N ASP A 344 5.78 -23.69 -0.86
CA ASP A 344 5.85 -24.18 0.51
C ASP A 344 6.97 -23.51 1.32
N ASN A 345 8.06 -23.13 0.66
CA ASN A 345 9.25 -22.50 1.22
C ASN A 345 9.28 -20.96 1.13
N ALA A 346 8.11 -20.31 0.97
CA ALA A 346 7.97 -18.86 0.86
C ALA A 346 8.03 -18.08 2.19
N GLY A 347 8.19 -18.75 3.33
CA GLY A 347 8.16 -18.11 4.65
C GLY A 347 6.75 -17.69 5.08
N TYR A 348 6.68 -16.61 5.87
CA TYR A 348 5.47 -15.99 6.43
C TYR A 348 5.54 -14.45 6.24
N TYR A 349 4.48 -13.71 6.60
CA TYR A 349 4.39 -12.26 6.34
C TYR A 349 5.61 -11.42 6.77
N ASN A 350 6.24 -11.76 7.89
CA ASN A 350 7.37 -11.03 8.44
C ASN A 350 8.74 -11.69 8.18
N SER A 351 8.79 -12.75 7.35
CA SER A 351 10.04 -13.40 6.95
C SER A 351 10.85 -12.47 6.06
N ARG A 352 12.18 -12.42 6.25
CA ARG A 352 13.07 -11.69 5.34
C ARG A 352 13.33 -12.54 4.09
N PRO A 353 13.48 -11.96 2.88
CA PRO A 353 13.65 -12.74 1.65
C PRO A 353 14.79 -13.77 1.73
N HIS A 354 15.94 -13.37 2.29
CA HIS A 354 17.12 -14.21 2.46
C HIS A 354 16.96 -15.38 3.44
N GLU A 355 15.91 -15.39 4.26
CA GLU A 355 15.58 -16.48 5.20
C GLU A 355 14.66 -17.54 4.58
N THR A 356 14.15 -17.30 3.38
CA THR A 356 13.18 -18.17 2.70
C THR A 356 13.85 -18.95 1.58
N GLY A 357 13.40 -20.18 1.31
CA GLY A 357 13.88 -20.94 0.16
C GLY A 357 13.35 -20.41 -1.18
N PHE A 358 12.18 -19.75 -1.14
CA PHE A 358 11.56 -19.21 -2.35
C PHE A 358 12.17 -17.88 -2.79
N PHE A 359 12.35 -16.91 -1.88
CA PHE A 359 12.71 -15.53 -2.23
C PHE A 359 14.18 -15.17 -2.00
N CYS A 360 15.02 -16.09 -1.48
CA CYS A 360 16.44 -15.84 -1.35
C CYS A 360 17.12 -15.65 -2.72
N ASP A 361 18.34 -15.12 -2.74
CA ASP A 361 19.10 -14.99 -3.97
C ASP A 361 19.34 -16.37 -4.61
N GLY A 362 19.02 -16.50 -5.90
CA GLY A 362 18.98 -17.80 -6.60
C GLY A 362 17.89 -18.78 -6.14
N GLY A 363 16.91 -18.33 -5.36
CA GLY A 363 15.82 -19.15 -4.81
C GLY A 363 14.78 -19.63 -5.82
N ASP A 364 13.79 -20.39 -5.33
CA ASP A 364 12.81 -21.06 -6.19
C ASP A 364 11.91 -20.11 -6.99
N TYR A 365 11.84 -18.81 -6.66
CA TYR A 365 11.12 -17.81 -7.46
C TYR A 365 11.58 -17.79 -8.94
N ASP A 366 12.86 -18.11 -9.20
CA ASP A 366 13.47 -18.14 -10.53
C ASP A 366 13.53 -19.57 -11.13
N SER A 367 13.01 -20.58 -10.41
CA SER A 367 12.87 -21.96 -10.91
C SER A 367 11.76 -22.11 -11.96
N TYR A 368 11.69 -23.24 -12.66
CA TYR A 368 10.57 -23.52 -13.58
C TYR A 368 9.19 -23.44 -12.90
N TYR A 369 9.11 -23.92 -11.65
CA TYR A 369 7.89 -23.85 -10.86
C TYR A 369 7.59 -22.42 -10.42
N GLY A 370 8.58 -21.68 -9.91
CA GLY A 370 8.43 -20.30 -9.47
C GLY A 370 7.97 -19.39 -10.60
N ARG A 371 8.62 -19.48 -11.77
CA ARG A 371 8.20 -18.74 -12.98
C ARG A 371 6.78 -19.11 -13.39
N PHE A 372 6.40 -20.38 -13.32
CA PHE A 372 5.02 -20.79 -13.61
C PHE A 372 4.03 -20.14 -12.64
N PHE A 373 4.28 -20.28 -11.33
CA PHE A 373 3.38 -19.80 -10.29
C PHE A 373 3.24 -18.26 -10.33
N LEU A 374 4.35 -17.53 -10.47
CA LEU A 374 4.35 -16.06 -10.50
C LEU A 374 3.73 -15.51 -11.79
N ASN A 375 3.92 -16.16 -12.96
CA ASN A 375 3.20 -15.80 -14.18
C ASN A 375 1.69 -16.05 -14.04
N TRP A 376 1.28 -17.16 -13.43
CA TRP A 376 -0.14 -17.42 -13.15
C TRP A 376 -0.71 -16.35 -12.22
N TYR A 377 -0.07 -16.12 -11.07
CA TYR A 377 -0.59 -15.22 -10.04
C TYR A 377 -0.70 -13.78 -10.53
N SER A 378 0.35 -13.25 -11.16
CA SER A 378 0.31 -11.92 -11.79
C SER A 378 -0.66 -11.84 -12.97
N GLY A 379 -0.81 -12.93 -13.72
CA GLY A 379 -1.79 -13.03 -14.81
C GLY A 379 -3.24 -12.93 -14.33
N ILE A 380 -3.60 -13.54 -13.20
CA ILE A 380 -4.95 -13.42 -12.63
C ILE A 380 -5.26 -11.97 -12.23
N LEU A 381 -4.31 -11.25 -11.64
CA LEU A 381 -4.45 -9.83 -11.34
C LEU A 381 -4.74 -9.03 -12.63
N ILE A 382 -3.93 -9.22 -13.67
CA ILE A 382 -4.09 -8.50 -14.96
C ILE A 382 -5.46 -8.82 -15.58
N ASP A 383 -5.87 -10.10 -15.61
CA ASP A 383 -7.15 -10.53 -16.17
C ASP A 383 -8.35 -9.97 -15.39
N HIS A 384 -8.25 -9.87 -14.06
CA HIS A 384 -9.26 -9.26 -13.21
C HIS A 384 -9.42 -7.77 -13.53
N VAL A 385 -8.31 -7.02 -13.54
CA VAL A 385 -8.33 -5.58 -13.82
C VAL A 385 -8.83 -5.31 -15.24
N ASP A 386 -8.42 -6.10 -16.24
CA ASP A 386 -8.90 -5.96 -17.63
C ASP A 386 -10.43 -6.10 -17.73
N GLN A 387 -11.01 -7.05 -16.99
CA GLN A 387 -12.47 -7.26 -16.94
C GLN A 387 -13.19 -6.11 -16.23
N VAL A 388 -12.68 -5.67 -15.07
CA VAL A 388 -13.27 -4.53 -14.34
C VAL A 388 -13.24 -3.26 -15.17
N LEU A 389 -12.12 -2.96 -15.84
CA LEU A 389 -11.98 -1.78 -16.71
C LEU A 389 -12.85 -1.86 -17.96
N SER A 390 -13.02 -3.06 -18.54
CA SER A 390 -13.96 -3.26 -19.65
C SER A 390 -15.39 -2.89 -19.23
N LEU A 391 -15.80 -3.30 -18.03
CA LEU A 391 -17.12 -3.00 -17.47
C LEU A 391 -17.25 -1.53 -17.05
N ALA A 392 -16.18 -0.92 -16.53
CA ALA A 392 -16.14 0.51 -16.23
C ALA A 392 -16.30 1.37 -17.49
N THR A 393 -15.59 1.02 -18.57
CA THR A 393 -15.72 1.67 -19.88
C THR A 393 -17.15 1.60 -20.41
N LEU A 394 -17.82 0.45 -20.22
CA LEU A 394 -19.23 0.29 -20.59
C LEU A 394 -20.18 1.12 -19.71
N ALA A 395 -19.89 1.27 -18.42
CA ALA A 395 -20.73 2.01 -17.48
C ALA A 395 -20.56 3.54 -17.58
N PHE A 396 -19.36 3.99 -17.98
CA PHE A 396 -18.95 5.40 -17.94
C PHE A 396 -18.40 5.89 -19.27
N ASP A 397 -19.04 5.54 -20.39
CA ASP A 397 -18.57 5.92 -21.73
C ASP A 397 -18.19 7.42 -21.81
N GLY A 398 -16.97 7.70 -22.26
CA GLY A 398 -16.39 9.05 -22.34
C GLY A 398 -15.86 9.67 -21.03
N VAL A 399 -15.95 8.97 -19.90
CA VAL A 399 -15.41 9.43 -18.60
C VAL A 399 -13.99 8.91 -18.42
N GLU A 400 -13.10 9.80 -17.98
CA GLU A 400 -11.72 9.43 -17.69
C GLU A 400 -11.65 8.50 -16.46
N THR A 401 -11.04 7.34 -16.64
CA THR A 401 -10.88 6.32 -15.60
C THR A 401 -9.46 6.37 -15.03
N VAL A 402 -9.34 6.37 -13.71
CA VAL A 402 -8.09 6.36 -12.97
C VAL A 402 -7.90 4.99 -12.32
N VAL A 403 -6.71 4.41 -12.49
CA VAL A 403 -6.33 3.16 -11.82
C VAL A 403 -5.17 3.43 -10.88
N LYS A 404 -5.35 3.08 -9.62
CA LYS A 404 -4.31 3.23 -8.60
C LYS A 404 -3.43 1.99 -8.51
N ILE A 405 -2.12 2.19 -8.47
CA ILE A 405 -1.14 1.13 -8.21
C ILE A 405 -0.43 1.42 -6.88
N PRO A 406 -0.27 0.42 -6.00
CA PRO A 406 0.45 0.59 -4.75
C PRO A 406 1.95 0.79 -4.99
N SER A 407 2.58 1.59 -4.14
CA SER A 407 4.04 1.76 -4.14
C SER A 407 4.65 0.81 -3.10
N ILE A 408 5.19 -0.30 -3.60
CA ILE A 408 5.72 -1.42 -2.81
C ILE A 408 7.25 -1.35 -2.85
N TYR A 409 7.80 -0.42 -2.08
CA TYR A 409 9.21 -0.07 -2.15
C TYR A 409 10.12 -0.92 -1.26
N TRP A 410 9.57 -1.67 -0.30
CA TRP A 410 10.35 -2.53 0.60
C TRP A 410 10.75 -3.84 -0.10
N TRP A 411 11.95 -4.32 0.19
CA TRP A 411 12.64 -5.42 -0.50
C TRP A 411 12.96 -5.18 -1.99
N TYR A 412 12.75 -3.97 -2.51
CA TYR A 412 13.04 -3.62 -3.91
C TYR A 412 14.53 -3.76 -4.27
N ARG A 413 15.45 -3.63 -3.30
CA ARG A 413 16.90 -3.85 -3.53
C ARG A 413 17.33 -5.32 -3.45
N THR A 414 16.39 -6.26 -3.32
CA THR A 414 16.69 -7.70 -3.32
C THR A 414 16.48 -8.27 -4.72
N ALA A 415 17.22 -9.31 -5.12
CA ALA A 415 17.09 -9.90 -6.47
C ALA A 415 15.65 -10.36 -6.80
N SER A 416 14.91 -10.82 -5.78
CA SER A 416 13.56 -11.37 -5.92
C SER A 416 12.45 -10.33 -5.86
N HIS A 417 12.66 -9.14 -5.30
CA HIS A 417 11.61 -8.14 -5.10
C HIS A 417 10.39 -8.75 -4.36
N ALA A 418 10.64 -9.49 -3.27
CA ALA A 418 9.65 -10.40 -2.65
C ALA A 418 8.29 -9.76 -2.33
N ALA A 419 8.26 -8.49 -1.90
CA ALA A 419 7.00 -7.79 -1.62
C ALA A 419 6.17 -7.54 -2.87
N GLU A 420 6.80 -7.13 -3.98
CA GLU A 420 6.12 -6.96 -5.26
C GLU A 420 5.56 -8.30 -5.77
N LEU A 421 6.36 -9.38 -5.68
CA LEU A 421 5.94 -10.72 -6.09
C LEU A 421 4.70 -11.20 -5.33
N THR A 422 4.67 -10.99 -4.02
CA THR A 422 3.54 -11.40 -3.16
C THR A 422 2.30 -10.52 -3.36
N ALA A 423 2.49 -9.27 -3.78
CA ALA A 423 1.42 -8.37 -4.20
C ALA A 423 0.91 -8.64 -5.64
N GLY A 424 1.55 -9.54 -6.38
CA GLY A 424 1.13 -9.90 -7.75
C GLY A 424 1.86 -9.13 -8.86
N PHE A 425 2.80 -8.24 -8.53
CA PHE A 425 3.69 -7.60 -9.48
C PHE A 425 4.91 -8.50 -9.70
N TYR A 426 4.96 -9.21 -10.82
CA TYR A 426 6.06 -10.15 -11.10
C TYR A 426 7.33 -9.39 -11.59
N ASN A 427 7.95 -8.61 -10.71
CA ASN A 427 9.03 -7.65 -11.02
C ASN A 427 10.40 -8.00 -10.38
N PRO A 428 10.96 -9.22 -10.54
CA PRO A 428 12.32 -9.47 -10.09
C PRO A 428 13.33 -8.68 -10.93
N THR A 429 14.57 -8.55 -10.45
CA THR A 429 15.64 -7.77 -11.12
C THR A 429 15.91 -8.14 -12.60
N ASN A 430 15.56 -9.35 -13.03
CA ASN A 430 15.74 -9.84 -14.41
C ASN A 430 14.50 -9.70 -15.30
N ARG A 431 13.42 -9.05 -14.84
CA ARG A 431 12.15 -8.91 -15.56
C ARG A 431 11.40 -7.64 -15.16
N ASP A 432 11.02 -6.83 -16.15
CA ASP A 432 10.04 -5.75 -15.93
C ASP A 432 8.63 -6.34 -15.67
N GLY A 433 8.20 -6.26 -14.42
CA GLY A 433 6.87 -6.70 -13.99
C GLY A 433 5.74 -5.72 -14.26
N TYR A 434 6.05 -4.45 -14.51
CA TYR A 434 5.09 -3.38 -14.72
C TYR A 434 4.66 -3.25 -16.19
N SER A 435 5.56 -3.52 -17.16
CA SER A 435 5.22 -3.43 -18.59
C SER A 435 3.95 -4.22 -18.99
N PRO A 436 3.73 -5.49 -18.58
CA PRO A 436 2.49 -6.20 -18.90
C PRO A 436 1.23 -5.52 -18.32
N VAL A 437 1.34 -4.96 -17.11
CA VAL A 437 0.26 -4.21 -16.46
C VAL A 437 -0.03 -2.95 -17.26
N PHE A 438 0.99 -2.18 -17.61
CA PHE A 438 0.84 -0.92 -18.35
C PHE A 438 0.32 -1.11 -19.76
N ARG A 439 0.71 -2.19 -20.44
CA ARG A 439 0.11 -2.57 -21.73
C ARG A 439 -1.39 -2.81 -21.61
N MET A 440 -1.82 -3.50 -20.54
CA MET A 440 -3.24 -3.73 -20.27
C MET A 440 -3.94 -2.42 -19.90
N LEU A 441 -3.37 -1.58 -19.04
CA LEU A 441 -3.96 -0.28 -18.68
C LEU A 441 -4.09 0.64 -19.90
N LYS A 442 -3.10 0.64 -20.81
CA LYS A 442 -3.10 1.46 -22.02
C LYS A 442 -4.25 1.10 -22.97
N LYS A 443 -4.64 -0.18 -23.03
CA LYS A 443 -5.81 -0.66 -23.81
C LYS A 443 -7.10 0.07 -23.39
N HIS A 444 -7.22 0.44 -22.12
CA HIS A 444 -8.40 1.10 -21.54
C HIS A 444 -8.27 2.62 -21.44
N SER A 445 -7.19 3.21 -21.95
CA SER A 445 -6.94 4.67 -21.93
C SER A 445 -7.06 5.29 -20.53
N VAL A 446 -6.62 4.59 -19.49
CA VAL A 446 -6.71 5.07 -18.10
C VAL A 446 -5.59 6.06 -17.77
N ILE A 447 -5.82 6.87 -16.74
CA ILE A 447 -4.74 7.53 -15.98
C ILE A 447 -4.24 6.55 -14.92
N LEU A 448 -2.92 6.33 -14.88
CA LEU A 448 -2.26 5.63 -13.78
C LEU A 448 -2.09 6.58 -12.59
N LYS A 449 -2.64 6.27 -11.42
CA LYS A 449 -2.37 6.97 -10.16
C LYS A 449 -1.33 6.21 -9.36
N PHE A 450 -0.19 6.83 -9.13
CA PHE A 450 0.91 6.28 -8.36
C PHE A 450 1.06 7.02 -7.03
N VAL A 451 1.26 6.28 -5.95
CA VAL A 451 1.45 6.87 -4.62
C VAL A 451 2.93 7.12 -4.38
N CYS A 452 3.30 8.38 -4.15
CA CYS A 452 4.65 8.77 -3.77
C CYS A 452 4.74 8.93 -2.26
N TYR A 453 5.86 8.47 -1.70
CA TYR A 453 6.20 8.63 -0.28
C TYR A 453 7.36 9.61 -0.15
N GLY A 454 7.29 10.50 0.84
CA GLY A 454 8.34 11.47 1.12
C GLY A 454 9.56 10.88 1.84
N PRO A 455 10.60 11.70 2.08
CA PRO A 455 11.85 11.34 2.75
C PRO A 455 11.66 10.70 4.13
N GLU A 456 10.55 11.01 4.81
CA GLU A 456 10.20 10.47 6.13
C GLU A 456 9.99 8.94 6.13
N PHE A 457 9.68 8.35 4.98
CA PHE A 457 9.64 6.89 4.79
C PHE A 457 10.97 6.32 4.29
N THR A 458 11.88 7.18 3.87
CA THR A 458 13.24 6.84 3.39
C THR A 458 14.26 6.86 4.53
N ILE A 459 13.98 7.64 5.58
CA ILE A 459 14.83 7.76 6.79
C ILE A 459 14.16 7.00 7.94
N GLN A 460 14.17 5.68 7.86
CA GLN A 460 14.30 4.88 9.07
C GLN A 460 15.67 4.20 9.00
N GLU A 461 16.57 4.65 9.88
CA GLU A 461 17.91 4.12 10.09
C GLU A 461 17.85 2.61 10.42
N ASN A 462 17.67 1.77 9.40
CA ASN A 462 18.10 0.39 9.39
C ASN A 462 18.00 -0.12 7.96
N ASN A 463 19.16 -0.44 7.39
CA ASN A 463 19.37 -1.10 6.10
C ASN A 463 18.70 -2.50 6.00
N GLU A 464 17.76 -2.81 6.89
CA GLU A 464 17.09 -4.10 7.07
C GLU A 464 15.91 -4.30 6.12
N ALA A 465 15.28 -3.23 5.63
CA ALA A 465 14.13 -3.31 4.72
C ALA A 465 14.50 -3.41 3.23
N PHE A 466 15.78 -3.17 2.88
CA PHE A 466 16.27 -3.13 1.49
C PHE A 466 15.33 -2.32 0.57
N ALA A 467 14.87 -1.19 1.10
CA ALA A 467 13.88 -0.34 0.45
C ALA A 467 14.51 0.57 -0.61
N ASP A 468 13.76 0.87 -1.67
CA ASP A 468 14.14 1.87 -2.67
C ASP A 468 12.93 2.59 -3.29
N PRO A 469 12.28 3.51 -2.55
CA PRO A 469 11.12 4.24 -3.04
C PRO A 469 11.45 5.13 -4.25
N GLU A 470 12.65 5.69 -4.32
CA GLU A 470 13.11 6.50 -5.45
C GLU A 470 13.31 5.63 -6.70
N GLY A 471 14.02 4.50 -6.57
CA GLY A 471 14.22 3.55 -7.66
C GLY A 471 12.90 2.98 -8.20
N LEU A 472 11.96 2.66 -7.30
CA LEU A 472 10.62 2.22 -7.68
C LEU A 472 9.84 3.32 -8.42
N THR A 473 9.83 4.54 -7.87
CA THR A 473 9.15 5.69 -8.50
C THR A 473 9.70 5.93 -9.90
N TRP A 474 11.03 5.91 -10.04
CA TRP A 474 11.69 6.04 -11.33
C TRP A 474 11.29 4.92 -12.30
N GLN A 475 11.30 3.65 -11.88
CA GLN A 475 10.92 2.53 -12.75
C GLN A 475 9.48 2.67 -13.24
N VAL A 476 8.54 2.84 -12.30
CA VAL A 476 7.09 2.88 -12.58
C VAL A 476 6.75 4.05 -13.50
N MET A 477 7.27 5.25 -13.22
CA MET A 477 6.92 6.43 -14.01
C MET A 477 7.48 6.38 -15.42
N ASN A 478 8.78 6.06 -15.58
CA ASN A 478 9.37 5.97 -16.91
C ASN A 478 8.74 4.85 -17.74
N ALA A 479 8.53 3.67 -17.16
CA ALA A 479 7.88 2.59 -17.87
C ALA A 479 6.42 2.93 -18.25
N ALA A 480 5.68 3.68 -17.43
CA ALA A 480 4.33 4.12 -17.77
C ALA A 480 4.33 5.13 -18.93
N TRP A 481 5.24 6.12 -18.91
CA TRP A 481 5.39 7.08 -20.01
C TRP A 481 5.86 6.43 -21.31
N ASP A 482 6.76 5.45 -21.26
CA ASP A 482 7.20 4.66 -22.42
C ASP A 482 6.04 3.87 -23.07
N HIS A 483 5.04 3.47 -22.26
CA HIS A 483 3.80 2.85 -22.74
C HIS A 483 2.74 3.89 -23.16
N GLY A 484 3.05 5.19 -23.07
CA GLY A 484 2.17 6.30 -23.40
C GLY A 484 1.00 6.46 -22.44
N LEU A 485 1.13 6.06 -21.18
CA LEU A 485 0.11 6.29 -20.15
C LEU A 485 0.21 7.72 -19.59
N SER A 486 -0.95 8.29 -19.30
CA SER A 486 -1.06 9.46 -18.44
C SER A 486 -0.83 9.03 -16.99
N ILE A 487 -0.11 9.85 -16.21
CA ILE A 487 0.22 9.55 -14.81
C ILE A 487 -0.37 10.64 -13.92
N SER A 488 -0.87 10.27 -12.76
CA SER A 488 -1.15 11.16 -11.64
C SER A 488 -0.39 10.68 -10.41
N VAL A 489 -0.05 11.62 -9.53
CA VAL A 489 0.68 11.32 -8.29
C VAL A 489 -0.21 11.61 -7.09
N GLU A 490 -0.24 10.69 -6.13
CA GLU A 490 -0.88 10.86 -4.82
C GLU A 490 0.17 10.92 -3.71
N SER A 491 0.04 11.86 -2.77
CA SER A 491 0.83 11.88 -1.52
C SER A 491 -0.05 11.67 -0.29
N ALA A 492 0.50 10.98 0.71
CA ALA A 492 -0.19 10.63 1.95
C ALA A 492 -0.27 11.75 2.99
N LEU A 493 0.54 12.82 2.88
CA LEU A 493 0.67 13.85 3.92
C LEU A 493 0.43 15.26 3.36
N PRO A 494 -0.44 16.07 4.00
CA PRO A 494 -0.73 17.43 3.57
C PRO A 494 0.25 18.49 4.11
N CYS A 495 1.05 18.18 5.14
CA CYS A 495 2.09 19.08 5.66
C CYS A 495 3.46 18.48 5.36
N LEU A 496 3.92 18.73 4.15
CA LEU A 496 5.26 18.42 3.73
C LEU A 496 6.17 19.56 4.19
N ASP A 497 7.37 19.27 4.68
CA ASP A 497 8.39 20.31 4.77
C ASP A 497 8.73 20.82 3.35
N GLY A 498 9.43 21.95 3.25
CA GLY A 498 9.78 22.51 1.95
C GLY A 498 10.56 21.56 1.03
N GLU A 499 11.33 20.61 1.58
CA GLU A 499 12.13 19.66 0.82
C GLU A 499 11.24 18.63 0.11
N MET A 500 10.24 18.11 0.82
CA MET A 500 9.31 17.10 0.33
C MET A 500 8.33 17.67 -0.71
N TYR A 501 7.91 18.94 -0.59
CA TYR A 501 7.22 19.64 -1.69
C TYR A 501 8.09 19.77 -2.95
N SER A 502 9.39 20.05 -2.80
CA SER A 502 10.31 20.11 -3.94
C SER A 502 10.43 18.76 -4.63
N GLN A 503 10.56 17.67 -3.87
CA GLN A 503 10.63 16.32 -4.43
C GLN A 503 9.37 15.93 -5.20
N ILE A 504 8.20 16.29 -4.67
CA ILE A 504 6.93 16.07 -5.39
C ILE A 504 6.88 16.90 -6.67
N LEU A 505 7.34 18.16 -6.65
CA LEU A 505 7.41 18.98 -7.86
C LEU A 505 8.36 18.39 -8.90
N ASP A 506 9.53 17.93 -8.50
CA ASP A 506 10.49 17.29 -9.39
C ASP A 506 9.98 15.96 -9.96
N THR A 507 9.15 15.24 -9.19
CA THR A 507 8.45 14.03 -9.66
C THR A 507 7.31 14.38 -10.61
N ALA A 508 6.51 15.39 -10.28
CA ALA A 508 5.31 15.78 -11.02
C ALA A 508 5.61 16.49 -12.35
N LYS A 509 6.68 17.29 -12.39
CA LYS A 509 7.12 18.08 -13.56
C LYS A 509 8.65 18.09 -13.65
N PRO A 510 9.28 16.97 -14.00
CA PRO A 510 10.74 16.87 -14.03
C PRO A 510 11.37 17.90 -14.97
N ARG A 511 12.22 18.78 -14.44
CA ARG A 511 12.76 19.93 -15.19
C ARG A 511 13.73 19.56 -16.31
N HIS A 512 14.38 18.41 -16.17
CA HIS A 512 15.45 17.93 -17.05
C HIS A 512 15.03 16.76 -17.92
N ASP A 513 13.73 16.46 -17.99
CA ASP A 513 13.20 15.44 -18.88
C ASP A 513 13.25 15.92 -20.35
N PRO A 514 13.99 15.23 -21.25
CA PRO A 514 14.09 15.59 -22.65
C PRO A 514 12.73 15.53 -23.39
N ASP A 515 11.85 14.64 -22.97
CA ASP A 515 10.52 14.42 -23.55
C ASP A 515 9.45 15.30 -22.89
N ARG A 516 9.84 16.06 -21.85
CA ARG A 516 8.99 17.03 -21.14
C ARG A 516 7.75 16.39 -20.53
N HIS A 517 7.89 15.16 -20.01
CA HIS A 517 6.80 14.53 -19.31
C HIS A 517 6.41 15.33 -18.06
N HIS A 518 5.15 15.20 -17.69
CA HIS A 518 4.57 15.75 -16.48
C HIS A 518 3.31 14.94 -16.14
N VAL A 519 2.89 15.01 -14.88
CA VAL A 519 1.68 14.32 -14.42
C VAL A 519 0.44 15.10 -14.83
N SER A 520 -0.64 14.39 -15.10
CA SER A 520 -1.94 14.92 -15.48
C SER A 520 -2.63 15.66 -14.34
N PHE A 521 -2.41 15.23 -13.10
CA PHE A 521 -2.83 15.93 -11.88
C PHE A 521 -2.08 15.42 -10.66
N PHE A 522 -2.10 16.21 -9.59
CA PHE A 522 -1.61 15.83 -8.27
C PHE A 522 -2.76 15.70 -7.27
N ALA A 523 -2.70 14.69 -6.41
CA ALA A 523 -3.64 14.44 -5.34
C ALA A 523 -2.93 14.38 -3.99
N TYR A 524 -3.54 14.91 -2.94
CA TYR A 524 -3.05 14.71 -1.58
C TYR A 524 -4.17 14.28 -0.64
N ARG A 525 -3.84 13.43 0.33
CA ARG A 525 -4.77 12.95 1.34
C ARG A 525 -4.84 13.93 2.51
N GLN A 526 -6.03 14.42 2.85
CA GLN A 526 -6.21 15.26 4.03
C GLN A 526 -6.18 14.41 5.31
N LEU A 527 -5.46 14.88 6.33
CA LEU A 527 -5.47 14.29 7.66
C LEU A 527 -6.58 14.95 8.52
N PRO A 528 -7.27 14.19 9.41
CA PRO A 528 -8.35 14.72 10.26
C PRO A 528 -7.93 15.91 11.15
N SER A 529 -6.64 16.04 11.44
CA SER A 529 -6.08 17.12 12.29
C SER A 529 -5.68 18.38 11.52
N PHE A 530 -5.84 18.42 10.19
CA PHE A 530 -5.38 19.50 9.32
C PHE A 530 -5.98 20.87 9.69
N LEU A 531 -7.21 20.90 10.20
CA LEU A 531 -7.88 22.14 10.62
C LEU A 531 -7.33 22.76 11.92
N LEU A 532 -6.46 22.07 12.65
CA LEU A 532 -5.88 22.52 13.93
C LEU A 532 -4.52 23.22 13.79
N GLN A 533 -3.83 23.12 12.64
CA GLN A 533 -2.51 23.72 12.40
C GLN A 533 -2.62 24.92 11.44
N ARG A 534 -3.27 26.01 11.90
CA ARG A 534 -3.96 27.01 11.07
C ARG A 534 -3.18 28.02 10.24
N ASP A 535 -1.88 28.23 10.43
CA ASP A 535 -1.20 29.37 9.77
C ASP A 535 0.05 29.01 8.95
N VAL A 536 0.92 28.12 9.43
CA VAL A 536 2.21 27.83 8.74
C VAL A 536 2.02 26.89 7.55
N CYS A 537 1.37 25.73 7.76
CA CYS A 537 1.17 24.70 6.73
C CYS A 537 0.33 25.21 5.54
N PHE A 538 -0.51 26.23 5.75
CA PHE A 538 -1.36 26.81 4.72
C PHE A 538 -0.60 27.72 3.75
N SER A 539 0.38 28.47 4.24
CA SER A 539 1.22 29.32 3.38
C SER A 539 2.07 28.47 2.42
N GLU A 540 2.60 27.35 2.91
CA GLU A 540 3.41 26.41 2.13
C GLU A 540 2.56 25.66 1.10
N LEU A 541 1.38 25.15 1.51
CA LEU A 541 0.45 24.52 0.59
C LEU A 541 0.00 25.49 -0.52
N GLY A 542 -0.29 26.74 -0.17
CA GLY A 542 -0.64 27.77 -1.16
C GLY A 542 0.50 28.06 -2.15
N ASN A 543 1.75 28.11 -1.68
CA ASN A 543 2.92 28.25 -2.55
C ASN A 543 3.13 27.02 -3.43
N PHE A 544 2.94 25.82 -2.88
CA PHE A 544 3.02 24.57 -3.63
C PHE A 544 1.97 24.50 -4.74
N VAL A 545 0.71 24.88 -4.46
CA VAL A 545 -0.36 24.93 -5.47
C VAL A 545 0.03 25.89 -6.59
N LYS A 546 0.56 27.08 -6.28
CA LYS A 546 1.09 28.02 -7.28
C LYS A 546 2.21 27.40 -8.12
N CYS A 547 3.17 26.72 -7.50
CA CYS A 547 4.23 26.01 -8.22
C CYS A 547 3.66 24.93 -9.15
N MET A 548 2.67 24.15 -8.70
CA MET A 548 1.96 23.16 -9.52
C MET A 548 1.24 23.79 -10.71
N HIS A 549 0.64 24.97 -10.51
CA HIS A 549 -0.03 25.73 -11.56
C HIS A 549 0.92 26.47 -12.52
N GLY A 550 2.22 26.48 -12.21
CA GLY A 550 3.20 27.22 -12.99
C GLY A 550 3.08 28.73 -12.80
N GLU A 551 2.77 29.17 -11.57
CA GLU A 551 2.69 30.58 -11.17
C GLU A 551 3.94 31.02 -10.39
N ALA A 552 4.13 32.34 -10.29
CA ALA A 552 5.22 32.90 -9.48
C ALA A 552 4.89 32.81 -7.98
N THR A 553 5.83 32.33 -7.18
CA THR A 553 5.75 32.40 -5.72
C THR A 553 6.20 33.78 -5.23
N GLN A 554 5.55 34.30 -4.19
CA GLN A 554 6.03 35.54 -3.56
C GLN A 554 7.20 35.16 -2.64
N ILE A 555 8.42 35.50 -3.04
CA ILE A 555 9.56 35.51 -2.12
C ILE A 555 9.26 36.62 -1.12
N VAL A 556 8.90 36.26 0.11
CA VAL A 556 8.85 37.22 1.21
C VAL A 556 10.31 37.54 1.54
N GLU A 557 10.83 38.62 0.95
CA GLU A 557 12.07 39.24 1.41
C GLU A 557 11.82 39.76 2.83
N GLY A 558 12.37 39.03 3.81
CA GLY A 558 12.39 39.42 5.23
C GLY A 558 13.77 39.90 5.65
#